data_AF-A0A1Y2T6A7-F1
#
_entry.id   AF-A0A1Y2T6A7-F1
#
_cell.length_a   1.000
_cell.length_b   1.000
_cell.length_c   1.000
_cell.angle_alpha   90.00
_cell.angle_beta   90.00
_cell.angle_gamma   90.00
#
_symmetry.space_group_name_H-M   'P 1'
#
loop_
_entity.id
_entity.type
_entity.pdbx_description
1 polymer ?
#
loop_
_entity_poly.entity_id
_entity_poly.type
_entity_poly.pdbx_seq_one_letter_code
_entity_poly.pdbx_strand_id
1 'polypeptide(L)'
;MGDWYLERPVVLGPLVGLIMGDLHTGLVVGGTLEFVFMGAVDIGGSVPPNYAIGAVLGTAFAIATGQGVETALLIAVPAALLGSFFEVLAKTFSSFFVNAAERAADRGDDRSIAMFMHLGNLLHFLAYALPTFIALALGASAVQRLAASIPPWLNSGISVAGKMLPALGFALLLNSLAPGTMLPFFFVGFLLAAYTNWGVLGIAVLAILIALIIQHYRQANDEDAAELDPEATAGLGDTITRGDLRTLFFRSFALQSAFSFDRMQALGWTWSLIPFLKKIYRDQP
;
A
#
# COMPACT_ATOMS: atom_id res chain seq x y z
N MET A 1 9.16 3.79 -3.64
CA MET A 1 8.56 4.85 -4.47
C MET A 1 7.34 5.38 -3.69
N GLY A 2 6.70 6.48 -4.04
CA GLY A 2 5.40 6.85 -3.45
C GLY A 2 4.41 5.68 -3.53
N ASP A 3 3.39 5.67 -2.67
CA ASP A 3 2.38 4.60 -2.69
C ASP A 3 1.31 4.93 -3.73
N TRP A 4 1.50 4.41 -4.93
CA TRP A 4 0.54 4.58 -6.02
C TRP A 4 -0.58 3.55 -5.95
N TYR A 5 -0.52 2.62 -4.99
CA TYR A 5 -1.45 1.51 -4.87
C TYR A 5 -1.53 0.62 -6.14
N LEU A 6 -0.51 0.65 -6.99
CA LEU A 6 -0.42 -0.20 -8.19
C LEU A 6 -0.17 -1.67 -7.82
N GLU A 7 0.40 -1.89 -6.64
CA GLU A 7 0.70 -3.17 -6.04
C GLU A 7 -0.54 -3.86 -5.42
N ARG A 8 -1.68 -3.16 -5.36
CA ARG A 8 -2.91 -3.70 -4.78
C ARG A 8 -3.42 -4.87 -5.60
N PRO A 9 -3.97 -5.92 -4.96
CA PRO A 9 -4.56 -7.06 -5.67
C PRO A 9 -5.59 -6.69 -6.73
N VAL A 10 -6.42 -5.66 -6.50
CA VAL A 10 -7.41 -5.18 -7.47
C VAL A 10 -6.79 -4.65 -8.76
N VAL A 11 -5.52 -4.24 -8.74
CA VAL A 11 -4.76 -3.77 -9.90
C VAL A 11 -3.92 -4.90 -10.49
N LEU A 12 -3.14 -5.59 -9.64
CA LEU A 12 -2.23 -6.65 -10.09
C LEU A 12 -2.94 -7.88 -10.66
N GLY A 13 -4.08 -8.28 -10.07
CA GLY A 13 -4.84 -9.44 -10.56
C GLY A 13 -5.27 -9.28 -12.03
N PRO A 14 -5.96 -8.20 -12.40
CA PRO A 14 -6.30 -7.92 -13.80
C PRO A 14 -5.08 -7.82 -14.72
N LEU A 15 -3.99 -7.18 -14.28
CA LEU A 15 -2.77 -7.08 -15.09
C LEU A 15 -2.14 -8.44 -15.38
N VAL A 16 -2.04 -9.30 -14.37
CA VAL A 16 -1.55 -10.68 -14.55
C VAL A 16 -2.50 -11.48 -15.43
N GLY A 17 -3.81 -11.34 -15.23
CA GLY A 17 -4.82 -11.98 -16.08
C GLY A 17 -4.70 -11.57 -17.54
N LEU A 18 -4.50 -10.29 -17.81
CA LEU A 18 -4.26 -9.76 -19.15
C LEU A 18 -3.00 -10.35 -19.78
N ILE A 19 -1.90 -10.42 -19.04
CA ILE A 19 -0.62 -11.00 -19.51
C ILE A 19 -0.79 -12.49 -19.85
N MET A 20 -1.57 -13.22 -19.05
CA MET A 20 -1.80 -14.66 -19.23
C MET A 20 -2.93 -15.02 -20.19
N GLY A 21 -3.70 -14.03 -20.66
CA GLY A 21 -4.81 -14.23 -21.60
C GLY A 21 -6.17 -14.58 -20.97
N ASP A 22 -6.30 -14.50 -19.63
CA ASP A 22 -7.57 -14.69 -18.91
C ASP A 22 -7.84 -13.52 -17.96
N LEU A 23 -8.33 -12.43 -18.55
CA LEU A 23 -8.66 -11.20 -17.82
C LEU A 23 -9.80 -11.41 -16.81
N HIS A 24 -10.78 -12.27 -17.13
CA HIS A 24 -11.93 -12.48 -16.24
C HIS A 24 -11.50 -13.15 -14.93
N THR A 25 -10.70 -14.23 -15.02
CA THR A 25 -10.14 -14.86 -13.82
C THR A 25 -9.25 -13.88 -13.05
N GLY A 26 -8.44 -13.07 -13.75
CA GLY A 26 -7.64 -12.01 -13.13
C GLY A 26 -8.46 -10.98 -12.34
N LEU A 27 -9.59 -10.53 -12.88
CA LEU A 27 -10.51 -9.60 -12.21
C LEU A 27 -11.14 -10.21 -10.96
N VAL A 28 -11.66 -11.43 -11.07
CA VAL A 28 -12.34 -12.11 -9.96
C VAL A 28 -11.34 -12.43 -8.84
N VAL A 29 -10.16 -12.95 -9.18
CA VAL A 29 -9.11 -13.25 -8.20
C VAL A 29 -8.58 -11.96 -7.56
N GLY A 30 -8.28 -10.93 -8.35
CA GLY A 30 -7.78 -9.66 -7.84
C GLY A 30 -8.75 -9.00 -6.86
N GLY A 31 -10.04 -8.94 -7.21
CA GLY A 31 -11.07 -8.40 -6.32
C GLY A 31 -11.25 -9.23 -5.04
N THR A 32 -11.16 -10.57 -5.13
CA THR A 32 -11.25 -11.43 -3.95
C THR A 32 -10.07 -11.19 -3.00
N LEU A 33 -8.85 -11.18 -3.55
CA LEU A 33 -7.63 -10.96 -2.78
C LEU A 33 -7.56 -9.55 -2.20
N GLU A 34 -8.17 -8.56 -2.84
CA GLU A 34 -8.30 -7.21 -2.29
C GLU A 34 -9.04 -7.23 -0.96
N PHE A 35 -10.16 -7.94 -0.88
CA PHE A 35 -10.90 -8.08 0.38
C PHE A 35 -10.11 -8.81 1.46
N VAL A 36 -9.32 -9.82 1.08
CA VAL A 36 -8.46 -10.55 2.01
C VAL A 36 -7.38 -9.66 2.59
N PHE A 37 -6.74 -8.84 1.76
CA PHE A 37 -5.61 -7.98 2.13
C PHE A 37 -6.03 -6.52 2.40
N MET A 38 -7.32 -6.26 2.58
CA MET A 38 -7.82 -4.89 2.74
C MET A 38 -7.29 -4.26 4.04
N GLY A 39 -7.22 -5.03 5.12
CA GLY A 39 -6.67 -4.60 6.41
C GLY A 39 -5.15 -4.74 6.55
N ALA A 40 -4.44 -5.16 5.50
CA ALA A 40 -2.98 -5.27 5.50
C ALA A 40 -2.34 -3.89 5.25
N VAL A 41 -2.38 -3.04 6.27
CA VAL A 41 -1.81 -1.69 6.25
C VAL A 41 -0.49 -1.64 6.99
N ASP A 42 0.49 -0.93 6.42
CA ASP A 42 1.79 -0.69 7.05
C ASP A 42 1.68 0.52 8.00
N ILE A 43 1.79 0.27 9.30
CA ILE A 43 1.76 1.31 10.33
C ILE A 43 3.09 1.29 11.08
N GLY A 44 3.84 2.38 10.96
CA GLY A 44 5.12 2.58 11.65
C GLY A 44 6.19 1.58 11.17
N GLY A 45 6.74 0.82 12.11
CA GLY A 45 7.76 -0.21 11.84
C GLY A 45 7.18 -1.62 11.63
N SER A 46 5.87 -1.76 11.50
CA SER A 46 5.29 -3.06 11.15
C SER A 46 5.58 -3.43 9.70
N VAL A 47 5.49 -4.72 9.36
CA VAL A 47 5.55 -5.17 7.97
C VAL A 47 4.37 -6.10 7.76
N PRO A 48 3.29 -5.64 7.12
CA PRO A 48 2.13 -6.49 6.86
C PRO A 48 2.48 -7.59 5.84
N PRO A 49 1.61 -8.60 5.66
CA PRO A 49 1.77 -9.57 4.58
C PRO A 49 1.95 -8.87 3.22
N ASN A 50 2.91 -9.32 2.43
CA ASN A 50 3.21 -8.74 1.13
C ASN A 50 2.17 -9.17 0.10
N TYR A 51 1.07 -8.43 0.07
CA TYR A 51 -0.07 -8.71 -0.79
C TYR A 51 0.26 -8.60 -2.29
N ALA A 52 1.32 -7.88 -2.68
CA ALA A 52 1.74 -7.77 -4.08
C ALA A 52 2.24 -9.11 -4.63
N ILE A 53 3.16 -9.75 -3.89
CA ILE A 53 3.67 -11.08 -4.21
C ILE A 53 2.52 -12.10 -4.16
N GLY A 54 1.67 -12.01 -3.13
CA GLY A 54 0.48 -12.86 -3.00
C GLY A 54 -0.47 -12.74 -4.20
N ALA A 55 -0.78 -11.52 -4.64
CA ALA A 55 -1.68 -11.26 -5.76
C ALA A 55 -1.13 -11.78 -7.09
N VAL A 56 0.16 -11.54 -7.37
CA VAL A 56 0.78 -11.98 -8.61
C VAL A 56 0.82 -13.51 -8.67
N LEU A 57 1.33 -14.16 -7.64
CA LEU A 57 1.46 -15.62 -7.62
C LEU A 57 0.08 -16.29 -7.57
N GLY A 58 -0.81 -15.83 -6.70
CA GLY A 58 -2.17 -16.37 -6.58
C GLY A 58 -2.93 -16.30 -7.90
N THR A 59 -2.88 -15.15 -8.58
CA THR A 59 -3.54 -14.99 -9.89
C THR A 59 -2.89 -15.85 -10.95
N ALA A 60 -1.55 -15.84 -11.03
CA ALA A 60 -0.84 -16.59 -12.06
C ALA A 60 -1.11 -18.10 -11.98
N PHE A 61 -1.10 -18.65 -10.77
CA PHE A 61 -1.36 -20.08 -10.58
C PHE A 61 -2.83 -20.46 -10.65
N ALA A 62 -3.75 -19.57 -10.29
CA ALA A 62 -5.18 -19.78 -10.52
C ALA A 62 -5.48 -19.96 -12.02
N ILE A 63 -4.87 -19.13 -12.87
CA ILE A 63 -5.00 -19.21 -14.33
C ILE A 63 -4.27 -20.44 -14.87
N ALA A 64 -3.02 -20.66 -14.46
CA ALA A 64 -2.21 -21.79 -14.95
C ALA A 64 -2.80 -23.16 -14.61
N THR A 65 -3.49 -23.30 -13.47
CA THR A 65 -4.10 -24.56 -13.04
C THR A 65 -5.57 -24.69 -13.46
N GLY A 66 -6.22 -23.61 -13.90
CA GLY A 66 -7.65 -23.58 -14.24
C GLY A 66 -8.58 -23.76 -13.04
N GLN A 67 -8.09 -23.57 -11.82
CA GLN A 67 -8.83 -23.82 -10.57
C GLN A 67 -9.38 -22.54 -9.90
N GLY A 68 -9.18 -21.37 -10.53
CA GLY A 68 -9.82 -20.12 -10.12
C GLY A 68 -9.45 -19.66 -8.71
N VAL A 69 -10.43 -19.11 -7.98
CA VAL A 69 -10.23 -18.36 -6.73
C VAL A 69 -9.72 -19.22 -5.57
N GLU A 70 -10.15 -20.48 -5.45
CA GLU A 70 -9.76 -21.33 -4.32
C GLU A 70 -8.24 -21.58 -4.31
N THR A 71 -7.68 -21.88 -5.48
CA THR A 71 -6.23 -22.06 -5.65
C THR A 71 -5.47 -20.75 -5.51
N ALA A 72 -6.06 -19.62 -5.92
CA ALA A 72 -5.47 -18.31 -5.65
C ALA A 72 -5.29 -18.06 -4.16
N LEU A 73 -6.32 -18.30 -3.34
CA LEU A 73 -6.28 -18.06 -1.89
C LEU A 73 -5.26 -18.95 -1.20
N LEU A 74 -5.23 -20.23 -1.58
CA LEU A 74 -4.29 -21.22 -1.07
C LEU A 74 -2.82 -20.79 -1.25
N ILE A 75 -2.51 -20.16 -2.38
CA ILE A 75 -1.13 -19.79 -2.72
C ILE A 75 -0.82 -18.37 -2.23
N ALA A 76 -1.75 -17.43 -2.40
CA ALA A 76 -1.53 -16.02 -2.13
C ALA A 76 -1.20 -15.74 -0.66
N VAL A 77 -1.90 -16.39 0.28
CA VAL A 77 -1.71 -16.12 1.72
C VAL A 77 -0.32 -16.57 2.21
N PRO A 78 0.13 -17.82 2.01
CA PRO A 78 1.48 -18.23 2.38
C PRO A 78 2.57 -17.44 1.63
N ALA A 79 2.34 -17.16 0.34
CA ALA A 79 3.27 -16.38 -0.46
C ALA A 79 3.43 -14.95 0.07
N ALA A 80 2.34 -14.30 0.48
CA ALA A 80 2.37 -12.96 1.06
C ALA A 80 3.12 -12.92 2.40
N LEU A 81 2.93 -13.94 3.25
CA LEU A 81 3.66 -14.08 4.52
C LEU A 81 5.15 -14.35 4.31
N LEU A 82 5.51 -15.14 3.31
CA LEU A 82 6.91 -15.33 2.94
C LEU A 82 7.49 -14.04 2.33
N GLY A 83 6.70 -13.34 1.53
CA GLY A 83 7.07 -12.06 0.92
C GLY A 83 7.36 -10.97 1.95
N SER A 84 6.65 -10.94 3.08
CA SER A 84 6.93 -9.97 4.14
C SER A 84 8.30 -10.20 4.80
N PHE A 85 8.80 -11.44 4.80
CA PHE A 85 10.17 -11.71 5.28
C PHE A 85 11.23 -11.04 4.40
N PHE A 86 11.08 -11.11 3.07
CA PHE A 86 11.98 -10.42 2.15
C PHE A 86 11.90 -8.89 2.31
N GLU A 87 10.70 -8.36 2.59
CA GLU A 87 10.52 -6.94 2.86
C GLU A 87 11.21 -6.50 4.17
N VAL A 88 11.12 -7.30 5.23
CA VAL A 88 11.87 -7.05 6.48
C VAL A 88 13.38 -7.00 6.21
N LEU A 89 13.91 -7.89 5.38
CA LEU A 89 15.32 -7.87 4.98
C LEU A 89 15.64 -6.59 4.20
N ALA A 90 14.81 -6.21 3.22
CA ALA A 90 15.01 -5.01 2.43
C ALA A 90 15.04 -3.74 3.29
N LYS A 91 14.09 -3.59 4.23
CA LYS A 91 14.07 -2.47 5.19
C LYS A 91 15.31 -2.48 6.10
N THR A 92 15.74 -3.65 6.57
CA THR A 92 16.94 -3.80 7.42
C THR A 92 18.20 -3.35 6.70
N PHE A 93 18.42 -3.83 5.47
CA PHE A 93 19.61 -3.45 4.70
C PHE A 93 19.51 -2.00 4.19
N SER A 94 18.31 -1.47 3.98
CA SER A 94 18.11 -0.07 3.59
C SER A 94 18.63 0.92 4.64
N SER A 95 18.64 0.54 5.92
CA SER A 95 19.25 1.34 6.98
C SER A 95 20.73 1.65 6.69
N PHE A 96 21.49 0.77 6.05
CA PHE A 96 22.87 1.09 5.66
C PHE A 96 22.95 2.24 4.65
N PHE A 97 22.04 2.27 3.67
CA PHE A 97 21.97 3.34 2.67
C PHE A 97 21.49 4.65 3.28
N VAL A 98 20.54 4.59 4.22
CA VAL A 98 20.08 5.78 4.94
C VAL A 98 21.20 6.38 5.78
N ASN A 99 21.92 5.58 6.57
CA ASN A 99 23.06 6.04 7.35
C ASN A 99 24.16 6.65 6.45
N ALA A 100 24.37 6.09 5.25
CA ALA A 100 25.31 6.65 4.27
C ALA A 100 24.80 7.99 3.68
N ALA A 101 23.50 8.10 3.42
CA ALA A 101 22.86 9.32 2.95
C ALA A 101 22.89 10.44 3.99
N GLU A 102 22.74 10.14 5.28
CA GLU A 102 22.90 11.12 6.37
C GLU A 102 24.31 11.73 6.36
N ARG A 103 25.35 10.90 6.25
CA ARG A 103 26.75 11.39 6.14
C ARG A 103 27.00 12.22 4.87
N ALA A 104 26.24 11.97 3.80
CA ALA A 104 26.28 12.77 2.59
C ALA A 104 25.55 14.11 2.77
N ALA A 105 24.45 14.12 3.54
CA ALA A 105 23.73 15.33 3.92
C ALA A 105 24.57 16.28 4.77
N ASP A 106 25.35 15.76 5.73
CA ASP A 106 26.30 16.56 6.52
C ASP A 106 27.36 17.30 5.67
N ARG A 107 27.56 16.85 4.42
CA ARG A 107 28.53 17.39 3.47
C ARG A 107 27.88 18.20 2.33
N GLY A 108 26.55 18.34 2.34
CA GLY A 108 25.80 18.98 1.26
C GLY A 108 25.86 18.24 -0.09
N ASP A 109 26.15 16.92 -0.09
CA ASP A 109 26.27 16.14 -1.33
C ASP A 109 24.94 15.49 -1.75
N ASP A 110 24.10 16.28 -2.40
CA ASP A 110 22.82 15.85 -2.95
C ASP A 110 22.90 14.66 -3.90
N ARG A 111 24.02 14.56 -4.64
CA ARG A 111 24.17 13.51 -5.66
C ARG A 111 24.31 12.16 -4.97
N SER A 112 25.10 12.11 -3.90
CA SER A 112 25.23 10.92 -3.07
C SER A 112 23.93 10.58 -2.35
N ILE A 113 23.19 11.56 -1.83
CA ILE A 113 21.86 11.34 -1.22
C ILE A 113 20.91 10.67 -2.23
N ALA A 114 20.82 11.21 -3.45
CA ALA A 114 20.00 10.64 -4.51
C ALA A 114 20.44 9.22 -4.89
N MET A 115 21.75 8.99 -5.01
CA MET A 115 22.30 7.67 -5.31
C MET A 115 21.90 6.63 -4.26
N PHE A 116 22.09 6.92 -2.97
CA PHE A 116 21.73 6.01 -1.88
C PHE A 116 20.22 5.75 -1.80
N MET A 117 19.40 6.77 -2.09
CA MET A 117 17.95 6.60 -2.21
C MET A 117 17.59 5.60 -3.31
N HIS A 118 18.17 5.75 -4.51
CA HIS A 118 17.91 4.83 -5.62
C HIS A 118 18.46 3.43 -5.37
N LEU A 119 19.57 3.31 -4.64
CA LEU A 119 20.13 2.01 -4.28
C LEU A 119 19.24 1.27 -3.26
N GLY A 120 18.67 1.99 -2.29
CA GLY A 120 17.64 1.45 -1.40
C GLY A 120 16.39 0.99 -2.17
N ASN A 121 15.92 1.79 -3.13
CA ASN A 121 14.80 1.37 -4.00
C ASN A 121 15.11 0.10 -4.81
N LEU A 122 16.33 -0.01 -5.33
CA LEU A 122 16.75 -1.19 -6.09
C LEU A 122 16.71 -2.43 -5.19
N LEU A 123 17.15 -2.32 -3.94
CA LEU A 123 17.09 -3.42 -2.99
C LEU A 123 15.64 -3.87 -2.72
N HIS A 124 14.74 -2.91 -2.46
CA HIS A 124 13.30 -3.16 -2.32
C HIS A 124 12.72 -3.84 -3.56
N PHE A 125 13.03 -3.33 -4.76
CA PHE A 125 12.62 -3.95 -6.02
C PHE A 125 13.10 -5.41 -6.13
N LEU A 126 14.36 -5.69 -5.81
CA LEU A 126 14.92 -7.03 -5.86
C LEU A 126 14.28 -7.97 -4.83
N ALA A 127 13.93 -7.47 -3.65
CA ALA A 127 13.23 -8.23 -2.62
C ALA A 127 11.83 -8.69 -3.05
N TYR A 128 11.19 -8.00 -3.99
CA TYR A 128 9.90 -8.41 -4.56
C TYR A 128 10.08 -9.22 -5.83
N ALA A 129 10.92 -8.74 -6.74
CA ALA A 129 11.11 -9.29 -8.07
C ALA A 129 11.75 -10.69 -8.01
N LEU A 130 12.79 -10.88 -7.19
CA LEU A 130 13.53 -12.14 -7.17
C LEU A 130 12.69 -13.30 -6.62
N PRO A 131 12.02 -13.20 -5.45
CA PRO A 131 11.18 -14.28 -4.95
C PRO A 131 10.00 -14.57 -5.88
N THR A 132 9.36 -13.54 -6.42
CA THR A 132 8.24 -13.69 -7.36
C THR A 132 8.69 -14.38 -8.64
N PHE A 133 9.81 -13.96 -9.22
CA PHE A 133 10.37 -14.56 -10.43
C PHE A 133 10.76 -16.02 -10.21
N ILE A 134 11.47 -16.33 -9.12
CA ILE A 134 11.84 -17.70 -8.78
C ILE A 134 10.58 -18.56 -8.60
N ALA A 135 9.58 -18.05 -7.88
CA ALA A 135 8.34 -18.76 -7.66
C ALA A 135 7.60 -19.02 -8.98
N LEU A 136 7.51 -18.05 -9.89
CA LEU A 136 6.88 -18.25 -11.21
C LEU A 136 7.68 -19.21 -12.09
N ALA A 137 9.00 -19.06 -12.15
CA ALA A 137 9.89 -19.85 -13.00
C ALA A 137 9.95 -21.33 -12.60
N LEU A 138 9.98 -21.61 -11.30
CA LEU A 138 9.97 -22.98 -10.76
C LEU A 138 8.55 -23.54 -10.63
N GLY A 139 7.55 -22.65 -10.63
CA GLY A 139 6.32 -22.90 -9.91
C GLY A 139 5.24 -23.65 -10.67
N ALA A 140 5.08 -23.51 -11.99
CA ALA A 140 3.89 -24.06 -12.63
C ALA A 140 3.73 -25.57 -12.35
N SER A 141 4.80 -26.35 -12.55
CA SER A 141 4.79 -27.80 -12.29
C SER A 141 4.94 -28.16 -10.80
N ALA A 142 5.66 -27.36 -10.00
CA ALA A 142 5.80 -27.60 -8.56
C ALA A 142 4.49 -27.31 -7.79
N VAL A 143 3.80 -26.23 -8.15
CA VAL A 143 2.51 -25.82 -7.61
C VAL A 143 1.41 -26.77 -8.07
N GLN A 144 1.42 -27.23 -9.33
CA GLN A 144 0.43 -28.23 -9.78
C GLN A 144 0.57 -29.55 -9.02
N ARG A 145 1.81 -30.00 -8.75
CA ARG A 145 2.06 -31.17 -7.89
C ARG A 145 1.63 -30.94 -6.45
N LEU A 146 1.93 -29.76 -5.90
CA LEU A 146 1.52 -29.40 -4.54
C LEU A 146 0.00 -29.36 -4.44
N ALA A 147 -0.70 -28.67 -5.34
CA ALA A 147 -2.15 -28.60 -5.40
C ALA A 147 -2.79 -29.98 -5.57
N ALA A 148 -2.26 -30.82 -6.46
CA ALA A 148 -2.76 -32.19 -6.66
C ALA A 148 -2.50 -33.11 -5.45
N SER A 149 -1.53 -32.79 -4.60
CA SER A 149 -1.23 -33.56 -3.38
C SER A 149 -2.10 -33.18 -2.18
N ILE A 150 -2.95 -32.15 -2.28
CA ILE A 150 -3.81 -31.70 -1.19
C ILE A 150 -4.99 -32.65 -1.04
N PRO A 151 -5.16 -33.30 0.13
CA PRO A 151 -6.26 -34.21 0.34
C PRO A 151 -7.61 -33.46 0.40
N PRO A 152 -8.74 -34.10 0.01
CA PRO A 152 -10.04 -33.44 -0.10
C PRO A 152 -10.52 -32.74 1.18
N TRP A 153 -10.21 -33.30 2.36
CA TRP A 153 -10.57 -32.72 3.64
C TRP A 153 -9.86 -31.38 3.90
N LEU A 154 -8.58 -31.28 3.50
CA LEU A 154 -7.78 -30.07 3.66
C LEU A 154 -8.23 -29.01 2.66
N ASN A 155 -8.50 -29.40 1.41
CA ASN A 155 -9.04 -28.50 0.40
C ASN A 155 -10.38 -27.90 0.83
N SER A 156 -11.26 -28.72 1.40
CA SER A 156 -12.54 -28.26 1.97
C SER A 156 -12.34 -27.27 3.12
N GLY A 157 -11.38 -27.55 4.02
CA GLY A 157 -11.02 -26.64 5.10
C GLY A 157 -10.48 -25.29 4.60
N ILE A 158 -9.62 -25.31 3.59
CA ILE A 158 -9.09 -24.10 2.93
C ILE A 158 -10.21 -23.30 2.26
N SER A 159 -11.14 -23.95 1.55
CA SER A 159 -12.28 -23.28 0.92
C SER A 159 -13.16 -22.57 1.95
N VAL A 160 -13.45 -23.21 3.09
CA VAL A 160 -14.22 -22.60 4.18
C VAL A 160 -13.45 -21.43 4.81
N ALA A 161 -12.17 -21.63 5.15
CA ALA A 161 -11.34 -20.57 5.72
C ALA A 161 -11.19 -19.37 4.76
N GLY A 162 -11.03 -19.65 3.46
CA GLY A 162 -10.95 -18.66 2.40
C GLY A 162 -12.18 -17.76 2.31
N LYS A 163 -13.38 -18.33 2.52
CA LYS A 163 -14.63 -17.57 2.60
C LYS A 163 -14.71 -16.65 3.82
N MET A 164 -13.95 -16.94 4.88
CA MET A 164 -13.89 -16.12 6.09
C MET A 164 -12.81 -15.03 6.03
N LEU A 165 -11.81 -15.15 5.14
CA LEU A 165 -10.71 -14.18 5.04
C LEU A 165 -11.15 -12.74 4.75
N PRO A 166 -12.16 -12.46 3.89
CA PRO A 166 -12.70 -11.11 3.73
C PRO A 166 -13.17 -10.49 5.05
N ALA A 167 -13.85 -11.27 5.90
CA ALA A 167 -14.33 -10.79 7.20
C ALA A 167 -13.17 -10.41 8.14
N LEU A 168 -12.07 -11.18 8.10
CA LEU A 168 -10.84 -10.85 8.82
C LEU A 168 -10.22 -9.54 8.30
N GLY A 169 -10.18 -9.35 6.98
CA GLY A 169 -9.71 -8.11 6.34
C GLY A 169 -10.50 -6.88 6.81
N PHE A 170 -11.83 -6.97 6.82
CA PHE A 170 -12.70 -5.90 7.34
C PHE A 170 -12.54 -5.68 8.85
N ALA A 171 -12.32 -6.73 9.64
CA ALA A 171 -12.09 -6.61 11.08
C ALA A 171 -10.78 -5.87 11.38
N LEU A 172 -9.70 -6.18 10.65
CA LEU A 172 -8.42 -5.47 10.76
C LEU A 172 -8.54 -4.00 10.39
N LEU A 173 -9.27 -3.68 9.30
CA LEU A 173 -9.60 -2.31 8.93
C LEU A 173 -10.38 -1.58 10.03
N LEU A 174 -11.43 -2.20 10.55
CA LEU A 174 -12.27 -1.60 11.58
C LEU A 174 -11.46 -1.32 12.85
N ASN A 175 -10.58 -2.25 13.25
CA ASN A 175 -9.68 -2.06 14.38
C ASN A 175 -8.72 -0.88 14.17
N SER A 176 -8.32 -0.59 12.93
CA SER A 176 -7.48 0.58 12.61
C SER A 176 -8.26 1.89 12.52
N LEU A 177 -9.53 1.86 12.12
CA LEU A 177 -10.34 3.06 11.86
C LEU A 177 -11.24 3.50 13.02
N ALA A 178 -11.62 2.59 13.93
CA ALA A 178 -12.68 2.84 14.89
C ALA A 178 -12.14 3.09 16.32
N PRO A 179 -11.91 4.36 16.72
CA PRO A 179 -12.07 4.71 18.11
C PRO A 179 -13.48 4.29 18.56
N GLY A 180 -13.63 3.81 19.80
CA GLY A 180 -14.93 3.26 20.28
C GLY A 180 -16.12 4.22 20.12
N THR A 181 -15.86 5.54 20.01
CA THR A 181 -16.85 6.59 19.75
C THR A 181 -17.44 6.56 18.33
N MET A 182 -16.78 5.94 17.35
CA MET A 182 -17.24 5.84 15.97
C MET A 182 -18.06 4.57 15.68
N LEU A 183 -18.08 3.60 16.60
CA LEU A 183 -18.84 2.35 16.45
C LEU A 183 -20.34 2.54 16.12
N PRO A 184 -21.06 3.54 16.66
CA PRO A 184 -22.45 3.78 16.28
C PRO A 184 -22.63 4.00 14.77
N PHE A 185 -21.72 4.74 14.12
CA PHE A 185 -21.77 4.97 12.67
C PHE A 185 -21.55 3.69 11.87
N PHE A 186 -20.66 2.82 12.34
CA PHE A 186 -20.46 1.50 11.75
C PHE A 186 -21.74 0.65 11.79
N PHE A 187 -22.42 0.58 12.94
CA PHE A 187 -23.67 -0.20 13.06
C PHE A 187 -24.81 0.39 12.23
N VAL A 188 -24.89 1.71 12.09
CA VAL A 188 -25.84 2.35 11.16
C VAL A 188 -25.56 1.90 9.72
N GLY A 189 -24.30 1.98 9.27
CA GLY A 189 -23.91 1.50 7.95
C GLY A 189 -24.21 0.00 7.74
N PHE A 190 -23.96 -0.83 8.76
CA PHE A 190 -24.28 -2.26 8.75
C PHE A 190 -25.79 -2.52 8.57
N LEU A 191 -26.64 -1.82 9.33
CA LEU A 191 -28.10 -1.94 9.21
C LEU A 191 -28.57 -1.51 7.83
N LEU A 192 -28.04 -0.41 7.30
CA LEU A 192 -28.34 0.02 5.93
C LEU A 192 -27.93 -1.06 4.92
N ALA A 193 -26.73 -1.61 5.02
CA ALA A 193 -26.25 -2.67 4.13
C ALA A 193 -27.11 -3.94 4.21
N ALA A 194 -27.53 -4.33 5.41
CA ALA A 194 -28.33 -5.54 5.65
C ALA A 194 -29.77 -5.42 5.14
N TYR A 195 -30.36 -4.21 5.16
CA TYR A 195 -31.81 -4.05 4.93
C TYR A 195 -32.20 -3.23 3.69
N THR A 196 -31.31 -2.44 3.08
CA THR A 196 -31.73 -1.47 2.05
C THR A 196 -31.48 -1.90 0.60
N ASN A 197 -30.69 -2.94 0.32
CA ASN A 197 -30.34 -3.38 -1.05
C ASN A 197 -29.79 -2.26 -1.97
N TRP A 198 -29.33 -1.13 -1.42
CA TRP A 198 -28.83 0.03 -2.18
C TRP A 198 -27.42 -0.17 -2.79
N GLY A 199 -26.80 -1.31 -2.49
CA GLY A 199 -25.41 -1.57 -2.84
C GLY A 199 -24.41 -0.72 -2.03
N VAL A 200 -23.15 -1.14 -2.02
CA VAL A 200 -22.09 -0.49 -1.23
C VAL A 200 -21.87 0.96 -1.64
N LEU A 201 -21.96 1.26 -2.94
CA LEU A 201 -21.76 2.61 -3.47
C LEU A 201 -22.82 3.60 -2.96
N GLY A 202 -24.10 3.21 -2.96
CA GLY A 202 -25.19 4.07 -2.49
C GLY A 202 -25.04 4.41 -1.01
N ILE A 203 -24.68 3.42 -0.20
CA ILE A 203 -24.45 3.59 1.24
C ILE A 203 -23.23 4.49 1.49
N ALA A 204 -22.15 4.34 0.71
CA ALA A 204 -20.96 5.18 0.82
C ALA A 204 -21.25 6.65 0.49
N VAL A 205 -22.00 6.93 -0.58
CA VAL A 205 -22.41 8.30 -0.92
C VAL A 205 -23.26 8.92 0.18
N LEU A 206 -24.22 8.17 0.75
CA LEU A 206 -25.02 8.63 1.88
C LEU A 206 -24.13 8.95 3.09
N ALA A 207 -23.18 8.08 3.43
CA ALA A 207 -22.25 8.31 4.54
C ALA A 207 -21.41 9.59 4.35
N ILE A 208 -20.96 9.87 3.12
CA ILE A 208 -20.23 11.11 2.79
C ILE A 208 -21.14 12.32 3.00
N LEU A 209 -22.38 12.29 2.51
CA LEU A 209 -23.33 13.40 2.71
C LEU A 209 -23.60 13.68 4.18
N ILE A 210 -23.79 12.63 5.00
CA ILE A 210 -23.97 12.76 6.45
C ILE A 210 -22.72 13.38 7.09
N ALA A 211 -21.52 12.93 6.72
CA ALA A 211 -20.27 13.46 7.25
C ALA A 211 -20.09 14.95 6.91
N LEU A 212 -20.41 15.36 5.69
CA LEU A 212 -20.36 16.76 5.26
C LEU A 212 -21.35 17.64 6.03
N ILE A 213 -22.57 17.14 6.28
CA ILE A 213 -23.56 17.85 7.10
C ILE A 213 -23.05 18.03 8.53
N ILE A 214 -22.54 16.97 9.17
CA ILE A 214 -21.97 17.05 10.52
C ILE A 214 -20.81 18.06 10.56
N GLN A 215 -19.92 18.03 9.56
CA GLN A 215 -18.80 18.96 9.48
C GLN A 215 -19.26 20.41 9.36
N HIS A 216 -20.27 20.69 8.53
CA HIS A 216 -20.82 22.03 8.36
C HIS A 216 -21.38 22.58 9.69
N TYR A 217 -22.12 21.77 10.44
CA TYR A 217 -22.64 22.17 11.76
C TYR A 217 -21.57 22.25 12.86
N ARG A 218 -20.47 21.51 12.74
CA ARG A 218 -19.33 21.65 13.67
C ARG A 218 -18.57 22.95 13.40
N GLN A 219 -18.28 23.27 12.14
CA GLN A 219 -17.61 24.52 11.76
C GLN A 219 -18.45 25.75 12.10
N ALA A 220 -19.77 25.69 11.95
CA ALA A 220 -20.68 26.76 12.37
C ALA A 220 -20.77 26.95 13.89
N ASN A 221 -20.34 25.97 14.70
CA ASN A 221 -20.26 26.05 16.16
C ASN A 221 -18.85 26.33 16.68
N ASP A 222 -17.81 26.22 15.84
CA ASP A 222 -16.38 26.44 16.16
C ASP A 222 -15.89 27.81 15.61
N GLU A 223 -16.74 28.84 15.54
CA GLU A 223 -16.34 30.20 15.12
C GLU A 223 -15.32 30.90 16.06
N ASP A 224 -14.74 30.22 17.05
CA ASP A 224 -13.75 30.75 17.99
C ASP A 224 -12.36 30.07 17.95
N ALA A 225 -12.00 29.31 16.90
CA ALA A 225 -10.67 28.69 16.84
C ALA A 225 -9.91 28.92 15.52
N ALA A 226 -8.84 29.72 15.66
CA ALA A 226 -7.67 29.91 14.80
C ALA A 226 -7.86 30.78 13.54
N GLU A 227 -7.74 32.10 13.73
CA GLU A 227 -7.04 32.92 12.73
C GLU A 227 -5.62 32.34 12.58
N LEU A 228 -5.31 31.82 11.38
CA LEU A 228 -3.94 31.53 10.99
C LEU A 228 -3.19 32.86 10.98
N ASP A 229 -2.18 33.00 11.85
CA ASP A 229 -1.33 34.17 11.94
C ASP A 229 -0.82 34.57 10.53
N PRO A 230 -1.29 35.71 9.98
CA PRO A 230 -0.91 36.15 8.64
C PRO A 230 0.60 36.40 8.52
N GLU A 231 1.31 36.63 9.63
CA GLU A 231 2.76 36.83 9.61
C GLU A 231 3.55 35.53 9.31
N ALA A 232 2.99 34.35 9.57
CA ALA A 232 3.64 33.07 9.24
C ALA A 232 3.63 32.75 7.73
N THR A 233 2.81 33.44 6.94
CA THR A 233 2.75 33.30 5.47
C THR A 233 3.45 34.43 4.71
N ALA A 234 3.92 35.47 5.41
CA ALA A 234 4.68 36.56 4.83
C ALA A 234 6.17 36.17 4.70
N GLY A 235 6.56 35.60 3.56
CA GLY A 235 7.99 35.46 3.22
C GLY A 235 8.39 34.40 2.20
N LEU A 236 7.50 33.51 1.77
CA LEU A 236 7.84 32.41 0.84
C LEU A 236 7.22 32.55 -0.56
N GLY A 237 6.35 33.56 -0.77
CA GLY A 237 5.54 33.71 -1.97
C GLY A 237 6.29 34.05 -3.26
N ASP A 238 7.41 34.78 -3.17
CA ASP A 238 8.15 35.23 -4.36
C ASP A 238 9.27 34.28 -4.81
N THR A 239 9.75 33.40 -3.93
CA THR A 239 10.89 32.53 -4.22
C THR A 239 10.48 31.24 -4.94
N ILE A 240 9.24 30.76 -4.75
CA ILE A 240 8.75 29.48 -5.28
C ILE A 240 7.87 29.70 -6.50
N THR A 241 8.22 29.10 -7.64
CA THR A 241 7.44 29.19 -8.88
C THR A 241 6.49 28.01 -9.04
N ARG A 242 5.47 28.17 -9.92
CA ARG A 242 4.63 27.02 -10.35
C ARG A 242 5.44 25.88 -10.97
N GLY A 243 6.60 26.17 -11.58
CA GLY A 243 7.50 25.16 -12.11
C GLY A 243 8.08 24.29 -11.00
N ASP A 244 8.50 24.92 -9.90
CA ASP A 244 9.05 24.21 -8.74
C ASP A 244 7.96 23.32 -8.10
N LEU A 245 6.73 23.82 -7.96
CA LEU A 245 5.61 23.03 -7.44
C LEU A 245 5.33 21.79 -8.30
N ARG A 246 5.46 21.89 -9.62
CA ARG A 246 5.37 20.72 -10.51
C ARG A 246 6.52 19.74 -10.27
N THR A 247 7.74 20.24 -10.10
CA THR A 247 8.89 19.39 -9.76
C THR A 247 8.69 18.69 -8.42
N LEU A 248 8.19 19.37 -7.39
CA LEU A 248 7.86 18.76 -6.10
C LEU A 248 6.81 17.66 -6.27
N PHE A 249 5.74 17.95 -7.01
CA PHE A 249 4.68 16.98 -7.30
C PHE A 249 5.20 15.70 -7.96
N PHE A 250 6.06 15.82 -8.98
CA PHE A 250 6.62 14.62 -9.61
C PHE A 250 7.64 13.90 -8.72
N ARG A 251 8.36 14.63 -7.86
CA ARG A 251 9.33 14.02 -6.94
C ARG A 251 8.67 13.41 -5.70
N SER A 252 7.49 13.87 -5.30
CA SER A 252 6.73 13.27 -4.19
C SER A 252 6.30 11.84 -4.51
N PHE A 253 6.27 11.47 -5.79
CA PHE A 253 6.14 10.08 -6.22
C PHE A 253 7.31 9.17 -5.85
N ALA A 254 8.35 9.67 -5.18
CA ALA A 254 9.41 8.89 -4.57
C ALA A 254 9.40 8.99 -3.04
N LEU A 255 8.29 9.41 -2.41
CA LEU A 255 8.24 9.64 -0.96
C LEU A 255 8.58 8.40 -0.13
N GLN A 256 8.05 7.22 -0.46
CA GLN A 256 8.43 5.98 0.26
C GLN A 256 9.69 5.32 -0.29
N SER A 257 10.60 6.10 -0.87
CA SER A 257 11.86 5.55 -1.36
C SER A 257 12.84 5.25 -0.25
N ALA A 258 13.55 4.12 -0.41
CA ALA A 258 14.52 3.61 0.55
C ALA A 258 13.96 3.50 1.98
N PHE A 259 12.74 2.96 2.12
CA PHE A 259 12.10 2.77 3.43
C PHE A 259 13.00 1.91 4.33
N SER A 260 13.41 2.46 5.47
CA SER A 260 14.19 1.77 6.51
C SER A 260 13.48 1.76 7.86
N PHE A 261 13.90 0.90 8.80
CA PHE A 261 13.30 0.86 10.15
C PHE A 261 13.67 2.08 11.02
N ASP A 262 14.88 2.58 10.88
CA ASP A 262 15.46 3.65 11.71
C ASP A 262 14.99 5.05 11.33
N ARG A 263 14.60 5.27 10.07
CA ARG A 263 14.23 6.60 9.54
C ARG A 263 13.01 6.58 8.62
N MET A 264 12.35 5.43 8.47
CA MET A 264 11.13 5.28 7.66
C MET A 264 11.31 5.89 6.26
N GLN A 265 10.54 6.93 5.93
CA GLN A 265 10.50 7.58 4.63
C GLN A 265 11.39 8.83 4.54
N ALA A 266 12.22 9.10 5.54
CA ALA A 266 12.98 10.36 5.63
C ALA A 266 13.82 10.63 4.38
N LEU A 267 14.46 9.61 3.82
CA LEU A 267 15.33 9.78 2.65
C LEU A 267 14.55 10.20 1.39
N GLY A 268 13.35 9.64 1.19
CA GLY A 268 12.45 10.04 0.09
C GLY A 268 11.93 11.47 0.27
N TRP A 269 11.60 11.86 1.50
CA TRP A 269 11.26 13.25 1.83
C TRP A 269 12.41 14.21 1.51
N THR A 270 13.61 13.93 2.02
CA THR A 270 14.80 14.77 1.77
C THR A 270 15.04 14.93 0.27
N TRP A 271 15.05 13.84 -0.49
CA TRP A 271 15.27 13.90 -1.93
C TRP A 271 14.20 14.69 -2.70
N SER A 272 12.95 14.64 -2.24
CA SER A 272 11.86 15.40 -2.85
C SER A 272 12.00 16.92 -2.60
N LEU A 273 12.53 17.30 -1.44
CA LEU A 273 12.67 18.70 -1.00
C LEU A 273 13.98 19.36 -1.41
N ILE A 274 15.04 18.59 -1.73
CA ILE A 274 16.37 19.12 -2.13
C ILE A 274 16.30 20.33 -3.10
N PRO A 275 15.54 20.29 -4.21
CA PRO A 275 15.50 21.42 -5.15
C PRO A 275 14.94 22.71 -4.53
N PHE A 276 14.00 22.57 -3.60
CA PHE A 276 13.40 23.69 -2.88
C PHE A 276 14.34 24.24 -1.83
N LEU A 277 14.97 23.36 -1.05
CA LEU A 277 15.94 23.73 -0.04
C LEU A 277 17.08 24.53 -0.67
N LYS A 278 17.59 24.09 -1.83
CA LYS A 278 18.60 24.82 -2.61
C LYS A 278 18.16 26.20 -3.09
N LYS A 279 16.86 26.42 -3.25
CA LYS A 279 16.32 27.69 -3.74
C LYS A 279 16.06 28.68 -2.59
N ILE A 280 15.65 28.16 -1.44
CA ILE A 280 15.37 28.93 -0.21
C ILE A 280 16.67 29.32 0.48
N TYR A 281 17.64 28.40 0.57
CA TYR A 281 18.90 28.59 1.29
C TYR A 281 20.08 28.85 0.36
N ARG A 282 19.88 29.57 -0.76
CA ARG A 282 20.95 29.86 -1.73
C ARG A 282 22.20 30.49 -1.12
N ASP A 283 22.02 31.21 -0.01
CA ASP A 283 23.08 31.98 0.66
C ASP A 283 23.68 31.26 1.89
N GLN A 284 23.25 30.02 2.17
CA GLN A 284 23.77 29.21 3.28
C GLN A 284 24.18 27.82 2.74
N PRO A 285 25.49 27.50 2.72
CA PRO A 285 25.98 26.22 2.20
C PRO A 285 25.61 25.03 3.09
#